data_AF-A0A418JHB9-F1
#
_entry.id   AF-A0A418JHB9-F1
#
_cell.length_a   1.000
_cell.length_b   1.000
_cell.length_c   1.000
_cell.angle_alpha   90.00
_cell.angle_beta   90.00
_cell.angle_gamma   90.00
#
_symmetry.space_group_name_H-M   'P 1'
#
loop_
_entity.id
_entity.type
_entity.pdbx_description
1 polymer ?
#
loop_
_entity_poly.entity_id
_entity_poly.type
_entity_poly.pdbx_seq_one_letter_code
_entity_poly.pdbx_strand_id
1 'polypeptide(L)'
;MRKIYISICLCILTLITSGCSMSTREKIESGLKEPLSVYPTKNLEDFYDNEGYRDSNFSKDDKGIWMLISVLSKRNEEGKIKREGVKLYIDR
;
A
#
# COMPACT_ATOMS: atom_id res chain seq x y z
N MET A 1 50.32 3.54 11.43
CA MET A 1 49.35 4.61 11.08
C MET A 1 48.73 4.40 9.69
N ARG A 2 49.49 4.51 8.58
CA ARG A 2 48.94 4.41 7.20
C ARG A 2 48.14 3.13 6.90
N LYS A 3 48.64 1.96 7.31
CA LYS A 3 47.97 0.66 7.10
C LYS A 3 46.66 0.51 7.90
N ILE A 4 46.58 1.12 9.08
CA ILE A 4 45.38 1.11 9.94
C ILE A 4 44.30 2.01 9.33
N TYR A 5 44.70 3.19 8.83
CA TYR A 5 43.77 4.09 8.15
C TYR A 5 43.16 3.46 6.89
N ILE A 6 43.98 2.76 6.10
CA ILE A 6 43.50 2.00 4.93
C ILE A 6 42.52 0.91 5.36
N SER A 7 42.80 0.18 6.44
CA SER A 7 41.92 -0.88 6.96
C SER A 7 40.57 -0.33 7.44
N ILE A 8 40.57 0.77 8.19
CA ILE A 8 39.34 1.42 8.66
C ILE A 8 38.52 1.96 7.47
N CYS A 9 39.18 2.56 6.48
CA CYS A 9 38.52 3.06 5.28
C CYS A 9 37.88 1.92 4.47
N LEU A 10 38.53 0.75 4.40
CA LEU A 10 37.99 -0.44 3.75
C LEU A 10 36.76 -1.02 4.48
N CYS A 11 36.78 -1.04 5.82
CA CYS A 11 35.64 -1.47 6.62
C CYS A 11 34.43 -0.53 6.48
N ILE A 12 34.66 0.78 6.36
CA ILE A 12 33.58 1.75 6.10
C ILE A 12 33.00 1.52 4.69
N LEU A 13 33.84 1.21 3.71
CA LEU A 13 33.41 0.94 2.34
C LEU A 13 32.51 -0.31 2.25
N THR A 14 32.83 -1.38 2.98
CA THR A 14 32.02 -2.62 3.01
C THR A 14 30.70 -2.45 3.76
N LEU A 15 30.61 -1.51 4.70
CA LEU A 15 29.36 -1.15 5.38
C LEU A 15 28.42 -0.27 4.53
N ILE A 16 28.95 0.44 3.53
CA ILE A 16 28.15 1.24 2.60
C ILE A 16 27.57 0.37 1.46
N THR A 17 28.26 -0.71 1.08
CA THR A 17 27.78 -1.63 0.02
C THR A 17 26.78 -2.68 0.51
N SER A 18 26.61 -2.85 1.83
CA SER A 18 25.50 -3.63 2.41
C SER A 18 24.16 -2.90 2.37
N GLY A 19 24.09 -1.73 1.71
CA GLY A 19 22.89 -0.96 1.38
C GLY A 19 21.92 -1.69 0.45
N CYS A 20 21.22 -2.67 1.02
CA CYS A 20 19.83 -3.02 0.76
C CYS A 20 19.41 -3.22 -0.72
N SER A 21 19.73 -4.39 -1.27
CA SER A 21 19.02 -4.95 -2.42
C SER A 21 17.65 -5.46 -1.99
N MET A 22 16.73 -4.57 -1.61
CA MET A 22 15.35 -4.97 -1.34
C MET A 22 14.74 -5.49 -2.63
N SER A 23 14.40 -6.77 -2.63
CA SER A 23 13.87 -7.46 -3.80
C SER A 23 12.52 -6.84 -4.21
N THR A 24 12.17 -6.97 -5.49
CA THR A 24 10.85 -6.54 -5.99
C THR A 24 9.71 -7.12 -5.17
N ARG A 25 9.86 -8.36 -4.69
CA ARG A 25 8.87 -9.03 -3.85
C ARG A 25 8.68 -8.34 -2.50
N GLU A 26 9.77 -8.02 -1.79
CA GLU A 26 9.69 -7.35 -0.48
C GLU A 26 9.07 -5.95 -0.60
N LYS A 27 9.37 -5.23 -1.69
CA LYS A 27 8.73 -3.93 -1.96
C LYS A 27 7.22 -4.07 -2.17
N ILE A 28 6.77 -5.08 -2.92
CA ILE A 28 5.35 -5.37 -3.13
C ILE A 28 4.69 -5.75 -1.81
N GLU A 29 5.27 -6.68 -1.05
CA GLU A 29 4.72 -7.11 0.23
C GLU A 29 4.63 -5.96 1.23
N SER A 30 5.65 -5.09 1.28
CA SER A 30 5.61 -3.87 2.11
C SER A 30 4.52 -2.90 1.66
N GLY A 31 4.36 -2.68 0.36
CA GLY A 31 3.35 -1.78 -0.20
C GLY A 31 1.91 -2.26 0.00
N LEU A 32 1.69 -3.57 0.24
CA LEU A 32 0.37 -4.13 0.50
C LEU A 32 -0.07 -4.02 1.97
N LYS A 33 0.85 -3.80 2.92
CA LYS A 33 0.52 -3.76 4.35
C LYS A 33 -0.47 -2.65 4.70
N GLU A 34 -0.26 -1.44 4.18
CA GLU A 34 -1.12 -0.29 4.45
C GLU A 34 -2.52 -0.45 3.81
N PRO A 35 -2.67 -0.74 2.49
CA PRO A 35 -3.98 -1.00 1.89
C PRO A 35 -4.77 -2.15 2.52
N LEU A 36 -4.09 -3.17 3.06
CA LEU A 36 -4.76 -4.30 3.73
C LEU A 36 -5.07 -4.04 5.21
N SER A 37 -4.49 -3.00 5.82
CA SER A 37 -4.71 -2.67 7.24
C SER A 37 -6.15 -2.25 7.57
N VAL A 38 -6.91 -1.85 6.56
CA VAL A 38 -8.34 -1.50 6.67
C VAL A 38 -9.24 -2.72 6.85
N TYR A 39 -8.72 -3.94 6.75
CA TYR A 39 -9.50 -5.14 6.97
C TYR A 39 -9.21 -5.76 8.34
N PRO A 40 -10.24 -6.13 9.12
CA PRO A 40 -11.66 -5.86 8.90
C PRO A 40 -12.13 -4.51 9.49
N THR A 41 -12.74 -3.63 8.70
CA THR A 41 -13.60 -2.54 9.20
C THR A 41 -15.04 -3.03 9.24
N LYS A 42 -15.57 -3.22 10.45
CA LYS A 42 -16.92 -3.81 10.65
C LYS A 42 -18.03 -2.78 10.54
N ASN A 43 -17.81 -1.56 11.04
CA ASN A 43 -18.77 -0.48 10.95
C ASN A 43 -18.40 0.44 9.80
N LEU A 44 -19.33 0.69 8.88
CA LEU A 44 -19.08 1.56 7.73
C LEU A 44 -18.91 3.03 8.12
N GLU A 45 -19.45 3.45 9.27
CA GLU A 45 -19.29 4.81 9.78
C GLU A 45 -17.85 5.11 10.19
N ASP A 46 -17.05 4.09 10.52
CA ASP A 46 -15.64 4.26 10.87
C ASP A 46 -14.82 4.86 9.70
N PHE A 47 -15.33 4.79 8.45
CA PHE A 47 -14.70 5.41 7.29
C PHE A 47 -14.84 6.94 7.24
N TYR A 48 -15.76 7.57 8.00
CA TYR A 48 -15.82 9.03 8.10
C TYR A 48 -14.56 9.58 8.80
N ASP A 49 -14.08 8.87 9.82
CA ASP A 49 -12.90 9.28 10.58
C ASP A 49 -11.58 8.75 9.98
N ASN A 50 -11.63 7.73 9.12
CA ASN A 50 -10.44 7.11 8.54
C ASN A 50 -9.81 7.94 7.42
N GLU A 51 -8.56 8.36 7.58
CA GLU A 51 -7.80 9.08 6.55
C GLU A 51 -6.91 8.13 5.75
N GLY A 52 -7.07 8.14 4.44
CA GLY A 52 -6.21 7.39 3.50
C GLY A 52 -5.04 8.21 2.98
N TYR A 53 -4.30 7.64 2.03
CA TYR A 53 -3.24 8.35 1.33
C TYR A 53 -3.75 9.59 0.57
N ARG A 54 -3.04 10.70 0.70
CA ARG A 54 -3.34 11.98 0.04
C ARG A 54 -2.16 12.44 -0.81
N ASP A 55 -2.44 12.81 -2.06
CA ASP A 55 -1.47 13.40 -2.97
C ASP A 55 -1.81 14.87 -3.28
N SER A 56 -1.08 15.47 -4.22
CA SER A 56 -1.26 16.88 -4.62
C SER A 56 -2.57 17.16 -5.36
N ASN A 57 -3.37 16.15 -5.68
CA ASN A 57 -4.65 16.33 -6.36
C ASN A 57 -5.79 16.66 -5.38
N PHE A 58 -5.59 16.45 -4.07
CA PHE A 58 -6.57 16.82 -3.06
C PHE A 58 -6.53 18.31 -2.76
N SER A 59 -7.71 18.94 -2.73
CA SER A 59 -7.83 20.32 -2.26
C SER A 59 -7.59 20.40 -0.75
N LYS A 60 -7.24 21.59 -0.24
CA LYS A 60 -6.94 21.80 1.18
C LYS A 60 -8.07 21.34 2.11
N ASP A 61 -9.31 21.63 1.74
CA ASP A 61 -10.50 21.33 2.54
C ASP A 61 -11.20 20.03 2.13
N ASP A 62 -10.68 19.35 1.10
CA ASP A 62 -11.20 18.06 0.64
C ASP A 62 -10.67 16.96 1.55
N LYS A 63 -11.54 16.30 2.32
CA LYS A 63 -11.18 15.20 3.22
C LYS A 63 -11.14 13.83 2.52
N GLY A 64 -11.54 13.77 1.26
CA GLY A 64 -11.55 12.58 0.44
C GLY A 64 -12.80 11.72 0.61
N ILE A 65 -13.04 10.86 -0.39
CA ILE A 65 -14.16 9.93 -0.44
C ILE A 65 -13.63 8.50 -0.42
N TRP A 66 -14.13 7.69 0.50
CA TRP A 66 -13.92 6.24 0.45
C TRP A 66 -14.88 5.61 -0.55
N MET A 67 -14.34 4.96 -1.59
CA MET A 67 -15.12 4.13 -2.51
C MET A 67 -14.99 2.66 -2.11
N LEU A 68 -16.06 2.09 -1.58
CA LEU A 68 -16.12 0.67 -1.22
C LEU A 68 -16.82 -0.09 -2.33
N ILE A 69 -16.17 -1.13 -2.85
CA ILE A 69 -16.73 -2.00 -3.88
C ILE A 69 -16.51 -3.46 -3.51
N SER A 70 -17.60 -4.23 -3.48
CA SER A 70 -17.57 -5.69 -3.32
C SER A 70 -18.42 -6.31 -4.41
N VAL A 71 -17.80 -7.12 -5.26
CA VAL A 71 -18.46 -7.72 -6.42
C VAL A 71 -18.09 -9.20 -6.52
N LEU A 72 -19.10 -10.05 -6.55
CA LEU A 72 -18.97 -11.45 -6.94
C LEU A 72 -19.17 -11.57 -8.45
N SER A 73 -18.22 -12.21 -9.14
CA SER A 73 -18.32 -12.49 -10.57
C SER A 73 -18.37 -14.00 -10.80
N LYS A 74 -19.40 -14.51 -11.48
CA LYS A 74 -19.54 -15.91 -11.87
C LYS A 74 -19.60 -16.03 -13.38
N ARG A 75 -18.75 -16.89 -13.94
CA ARG A 75 -18.79 -17.29 -15.35
C ARG A 75 -19.50 -18.63 -15.50
N ASN A 76 -20.41 -18.77 -16.45
CA ASN A 76 -21.03 -20.06 -16.80
C ASN A 76 -20.21 -20.80 -17.89
N GLU A 77 -20.60 -22.04 -18.21
CA GLU A 77 -19.92 -22.87 -19.22
C GLU A 77 -20.00 -22.27 -20.64
N GLU A 78 -21.07 -21.52 -20.94
CA GLU A 78 -21.23 -20.76 -22.19
C GLU A 78 -20.36 -19.49 -22.24
N GLY A 79 -19.56 -19.21 -21.20
CA GLY A 79 -18.70 -18.03 -21.11
C GLY A 79 -19.38 -16.73 -20.69
N LYS A 80 -20.69 -16.73 -20.43
CA LYS A 80 -21.43 -15.56 -19.91
C LYS A 80 -20.99 -15.25 -18.48
N ILE A 81 -20.75 -13.97 -18.21
CA ILE A 81 -20.35 -13.48 -16.88
C ILE A 81 -21.53 -12.76 -16.23
N LYS A 82 -21.96 -13.23 -15.06
CA LYS A 82 -22.88 -12.53 -14.17
C LYS A 82 -22.09 -11.89 -13.04
N ARG A 83 -22.45 -10.65 -12.67
CA ARG A 83 -21.85 -9.93 -11.55
C ARG A 83 -22.94 -9.43 -10.61
N GLU A 84 -22.70 -9.59 -9.31
CA GLU A 84 -23.58 -9.10 -8.24
C GLU A 84 -22.70 -8.43 -7.20
N GLY A 85 -23.09 -7.27 -6.71
CA GLY A 85 -22.26 -6.51 -5.80
C GLY A 85 -22.84 -5.18 -5.36
N VAL A 86 -22.09 -4.50 -4.52
CA VAL A 86 -22.43 -3.20 -3.93
C VAL A 86 -21.27 -2.24 -4.18
N LYS A 87 -21.63 -0.98 -4.46
CA LYS A 87 -20.70 0.15 -4.49
C LYS A 87 -21.24 1.24 -3.58
N LEU A 88 -20.40 1.74 -2.67
CA LEU A 88 -20.71 2.85 -1.78
C LEU A 88 -19.65 3.94 -1.93
N TYR A 89 -20.10 5.18 -1.78
CA TYR A 89 -19.27 6.37 -1.68
C TYR A 89 -19.51 6.95 -0.29
N ILE A 90 -18.48 7.03 0.54
CA ILE A 90 -18.53 7.60 1.89
C ILE A 90 -17.69 8.87 1.85
N ASP A 91 -18.38 10.01 1.84
CA ASP A 91 -17.79 11.36 1.75
C ASP A 91 -17.54 11.92 3.16
N ARG A 92 -16.31 12.37 3.45
CA ARG A 92 -15.81 12.66 4.82
C ARG A 92 -15.92 14.13 5.24
#